data_AF-A0AAD2CLJ9-F1
#
_entry.id   AF-A0AAD2CLJ9-F1
#
_cell.length_a   1.000
_cell.length_b   1.000
_cell.length_c   1.000
_cell.angle_alpha   90.00
_cell.angle_beta   90.00
_cell.angle_gamma   90.00
#
_symmetry.space_group_name_H-M   'P 1'
#
loop_
_entity.id
_entity.type
_entity.pdbx_description
1 polymer ?
#
loop_
_entity_poly.entity_id
_entity_poly.type
_entity_poly.pdbx_seq_one_letter_code
_entity_poly.pdbx_strand_id
1 'polypeptide(L)'
;MSYGDASFLGGGAYSDELLFWFRTVWSPDIVAGIKLKASNPNYVHINSLEFLVAFLQEVATVVRFEGTSHAHPQIPKRIFPIPNISHFTLDEKLRLFPAESRTLLRPALLSILQSKAGATDDPRKSGTLRSRRLHFLKFCYDMKLRDDYLMNGPDFLHERRVATFALYTVALATGRTIKGQYIKSATIKQYLHAAASFICLFTGRDPRYNNPSDTKMSPDIHATIAEVERHENVPNKLEPYTVGI
;
A
#
# COMPACT_ATOMS: atom_id res chain seq x y z
N MET A 1 -1.36 2.88 16.17
CA MET A 1 -2.13 2.11 15.14
C MET A 1 -3.44 2.85 14.89
N SER A 2 -3.79 3.12 13.63
CA SER A 2 -5.05 3.77 13.29
C SER A 2 -6.10 2.74 12.84
N TYR A 3 -7.34 2.89 13.29
CA TYR A 3 -8.46 1.99 13.01
C TYR A 3 -9.59 2.79 12.37
N GLY A 4 -10.20 2.27 11.31
CA GLY A 4 -11.34 2.92 10.65
C GLY A 4 -12.30 1.90 10.09
N ASP A 5 -13.59 2.26 10.10
CA ASP A 5 -14.68 1.39 9.69
C ASP A 5 -15.87 2.18 9.13
N ALA A 6 -16.70 1.52 8.32
CA ALA A 6 -17.91 2.06 7.74
C ALA A 6 -19.15 1.25 8.16
N SER A 7 -20.25 1.96 8.36
CA SER A 7 -21.56 1.40 8.66
C SER A 7 -22.61 1.93 7.67
N PHE A 8 -23.85 1.47 7.79
CA PHE A 8 -24.95 1.98 6.97
C PHE A 8 -25.36 3.44 7.25
N LEU A 9 -24.88 4.04 8.34
CA LEU A 9 -25.25 5.39 8.76
C LEU A 9 -24.10 6.41 8.67
N GLY A 10 -22.87 5.90 8.67
CA GLY A 10 -21.68 6.74 8.70
C GLY A 10 -20.42 5.90 8.78
N GLY A 11 -19.28 6.56 8.87
CA GLY A 11 -17.99 5.91 9.06
C GLY A 11 -17.09 6.78 9.92
N GLY A 12 -15.96 6.23 10.33
CA GLY A 12 -15.04 6.98 11.15
C GLY A 12 -13.72 6.27 11.31
N ALA A 13 -12.73 7.02 11.77
CA ALA A 13 -11.45 6.45 12.13
C ALA A 13 -10.85 7.14 13.35
N TYR A 14 -9.98 6.40 14.02
CA TYR A 14 -9.30 6.77 15.25
C TYR A 14 -7.84 6.41 15.17
N SER A 15 -6.98 7.24 15.76
CA SER A 15 -5.61 6.91 16.07
C SER A 15 -5.22 7.63 17.36
N ASP A 16 -5.01 6.85 18.42
CA ASP A 16 -4.47 7.38 19.68
C ASP A 16 -3.07 7.96 19.49
N GLU A 17 -2.25 7.23 18.74
CA GLU A 17 -0.85 7.55 18.48
C GLU A 17 -0.66 8.82 17.63
N LEU A 18 -1.63 9.11 16.74
CA LEU A 18 -1.60 10.31 15.89
C LEU A 18 -2.60 11.37 16.36
N LEU A 19 -3.20 11.16 17.54
CA LEU A 19 -4.15 12.06 18.19
C LEU A 19 -5.24 12.58 17.23
N PHE A 20 -5.80 11.67 16.43
CA PHE A 20 -6.94 12.01 15.59
C PHE A 20 -8.10 11.05 15.78
N TRP A 21 -9.28 11.63 15.71
CA TRP A 21 -10.56 10.94 15.66
C TRP A 21 -11.43 11.71 14.68
N PHE A 22 -12.06 11.03 13.74
CA PHE A 22 -13.11 11.63 12.93
C PHE A 22 -14.28 10.68 12.78
N ARG A 23 -15.45 11.30 12.66
CA ARG A 23 -16.70 10.65 12.28
C ARG A 23 -17.29 11.43 11.11
N THR A 24 -17.77 10.71 10.13
CA THR A 24 -18.55 11.24 9.03
C THR A 24 -19.91 10.55 9.00
N VAL A 25 -20.95 11.32 8.71
CA VAL A 25 -22.32 10.83 8.56
C VAL A 25 -22.64 10.87 7.08
N TRP A 26 -23.23 9.78 6.58
CA TRP A 26 -23.58 9.70 5.16
C TRP A 26 -24.72 10.65 4.84
N SER A 27 -24.67 11.27 3.66
CA SER A 27 -25.78 12.09 3.17
C SER A 27 -27.03 11.23 2.99
N PRO A 28 -28.24 11.84 3.02
CA PRO A 28 -29.48 11.11 2.77
C PRO A 28 -29.45 10.30 1.47
N ASP A 29 -28.82 10.82 0.42
CA ASP A 29 -28.70 10.15 -0.89
C ASP A 29 -27.85 8.87 -0.81
N ILE A 30 -26.73 8.91 -0.08
CA ILE A 30 -25.89 7.74 0.13
C ILE A 30 -26.63 6.71 0.99
N VAL A 31 -27.30 7.14 2.06
CA VAL A 31 -28.11 6.25 2.91
C VAL A 31 -29.26 5.60 2.11
N ALA A 32 -29.87 6.35 1.19
CA ALA A 32 -30.88 5.82 0.28
C ALA A 32 -30.27 4.78 -0.66
N GLY A 33 -29.11 5.08 -1.27
CA GLY A 33 -28.39 4.18 -2.19
C GLY A 33 -27.95 2.86 -1.56
N ILE A 34 -27.56 2.87 -0.28
CA ILE A 34 -27.19 1.68 0.49
C ILE A 34 -28.36 0.69 0.62
N LYS A 35 -29.59 1.21 0.75
CA LYS A 35 -30.81 0.40 0.94
C LYS A 35 -31.35 -0.18 -0.36
N LEU A 36 -30.83 0.23 -1.50
CA LEU A 36 -31.24 -0.30 -2.80
C LEU A 36 -30.75 -1.74 -2.98
N LYS A 37 -31.37 -2.46 -3.91
CA LYS A 37 -30.86 -3.78 -4.33
C LYS A 37 -29.59 -3.61 -5.15
N ALA A 38 -28.66 -4.55 -5.05
CA ALA A 38 -27.38 -4.52 -5.77
C ALA A 38 -27.50 -4.41 -7.30
N SER A 39 -28.65 -4.77 -7.87
CA SER A 39 -28.94 -4.63 -9.31
C SER A 39 -29.34 -3.21 -9.72
N ASN A 40 -29.56 -2.30 -8.77
CA ASN A 40 -29.93 -0.92 -9.04
C ASN A 40 -28.66 -0.10 -9.36
N PRO A 41 -28.64 0.70 -10.44
CA PRO A 41 -27.46 1.49 -10.83
C PRO A 41 -27.02 2.51 -9.76
N ASN A 42 -27.93 2.92 -8.88
CA ASN A 42 -27.65 3.86 -7.79
C ASN A 42 -27.31 3.14 -6.47
N TYR A 43 -27.15 1.82 -6.48
CA TYR A 43 -26.79 1.05 -5.30
C TYR A 43 -25.37 1.42 -4.82
N VAL A 44 -25.25 1.69 -3.53
CA VAL A 44 -23.97 2.00 -2.89
C VAL A 44 -23.54 0.81 -2.05
N HIS A 45 -22.48 0.13 -2.50
CA HIS A 45 -21.92 -1.03 -1.81
C HIS A 45 -21.12 -0.60 -0.57
N ILE A 46 -21.23 -1.36 0.54
CA ILE A 46 -20.54 -1.05 1.81
C ILE A 46 -19.02 -0.95 1.66
N ASN A 47 -18.40 -1.86 0.89
CA ASN A 47 -16.97 -1.79 0.55
C ASN A 47 -16.52 -0.45 -0.07
N SER A 48 -17.39 0.24 -0.82
CA SER A 48 -17.07 1.57 -1.37
C SER A 48 -17.00 2.64 -0.26
N LEU A 49 -17.82 2.48 0.77
CA LEU A 49 -17.83 3.35 1.95
C LEU A 49 -16.64 3.04 2.87
N GLU A 50 -16.30 1.76 3.05
CA GLU A 50 -15.07 1.34 3.74
C GLU A 50 -13.82 1.91 3.06
N PHE A 51 -13.78 1.88 1.72
CA PHE A 51 -12.70 2.51 0.96
C PHE A 51 -12.61 4.02 1.22
N LEU A 52 -13.76 4.71 1.24
CA LEU A 52 -13.83 6.13 1.50
C LEU A 52 -13.35 6.47 2.92
N VAL A 53 -13.73 5.69 3.94
CA VAL A 53 -13.24 5.84 5.32
C VAL A 53 -11.74 5.61 5.39
N ALA A 54 -11.23 4.56 4.74
CA ALA A 54 -9.80 4.29 4.72
C ALA A 54 -9.00 5.40 4.01
N PHE A 55 -9.56 5.98 2.94
CA PHE A 55 -8.96 7.14 2.28
C PHE A 55 -8.91 8.37 3.20
N LEU A 56 -10.01 8.66 3.89
CA LEU A 56 -10.05 9.77 4.87
C LEU A 56 -9.08 9.53 6.04
N GLN A 57 -8.92 8.29 6.49
CA GLN A 57 -7.94 7.90 7.51
C GLN A 57 -6.50 8.12 7.07
N GLU A 58 -6.15 7.79 5.83
CA GLU A 58 -4.84 8.09 5.26
C GLU A 58 -4.61 9.60 5.17
N VAL A 59 -5.59 10.37 4.70
CA VAL A 59 -5.49 11.84 4.65
C VAL A 59 -5.29 12.43 6.05
N ALA A 60 -6.08 12.00 7.04
CA ALA A 60 -5.94 12.44 8.42
C ALA A 60 -4.56 12.09 8.99
N THR A 61 -4.03 10.91 8.64
CA THR A 61 -2.69 10.46 9.03
C THR A 61 -1.60 11.36 8.44
N VAL A 62 -1.65 11.62 7.13
CA VAL A 62 -0.70 12.50 6.44
C VAL A 62 -0.74 13.92 7.02
N VAL A 63 -1.93 14.50 7.17
CA VAL A 63 -2.10 15.86 7.73
C VAL A 63 -1.52 15.95 9.14
N ARG A 64 -1.69 14.90 9.96
CA ARG A 64 -1.13 14.88 11.32
C ARG A 64 0.39 14.78 11.33
N PHE A 65 0.99 14.01 10.41
CA PHE A 65 2.44 13.97 10.26
C PHE A 65 3.03 15.27 9.71
N GLU A 66 2.32 15.94 8.79
CA GLU A 66 2.72 17.25 8.27
C GLU A 66 2.59 18.35 9.34
N GLY A 67 1.59 18.25 10.23
CA GLY A 67 1.37 19.20 11.33
C GLY A 67 2.41 19.12 12.47
N THR A 68 3.13 18.01 12.61
CA THR A 68 4.21 17.86 13.62
C THR A 68 5.55 18.45 13.19
N SER A 69 5.69 18.88 11.94
CA SER A 69 6.90 19.47 11.39
C SER A 69 6.61 20.90 10.95
N HIS A 70 6.93 21.89 11.77
CA HIS A 70 6.95 23.29 11.32
C HIS A 70 8.39 23.79 11.19
N ALA A 71 8.94 23.62 9.98
CA ALA A 71 9.85 24.60 9.38
C ALA A 71 9.89 24.43 7.84
N HIS A 72 9.34 25.45 7.18
CA HIS A 72 9.50 25.85 5.77
C HIS A 72 8.60 25.28 4.64
N PRO A 73 8.30 26.12 3.61
CA PRO A 73 6.94 26.35 3.17
C PRO A 73 6.70 26.03 1.69
N GLN A 74 5.41 26.03 1.33
CA GLN A 74 4.84 25.95 -0.02
C GLN A 74 4.82 24.58 -0.69
N ILE A 75 3.80 23.79 -0.36
CA ILE A 75 3.10 22.99 -1.37
C ILE A 75 1.60 23.15 -1.13
N PRO A 76 0.84 23.64 -2.12
CA PRO A 76 -0.38 22.89 -2.39
C PRO A 76 -0.67 22.75 -3.89
N LYS A 77 -0.90 21.49 -4.31
CA LYS A 77 -2.09 21.01 -5.05
C LYS A 77 -1.78 19.73 -5.84
N ARG A 78 -2.36 18.60 -5.39
CA ARG A 78 -3.16 17.60 -6.15
C ARG A 78 -2.87 16.13 -5.78
N ILE A 79 -3.93 15.50 -5.23
CA ILE A 79 -4.52 14.20 -5.60
C ILE A 79 -3.54 13.05 -5.86
N PHE A 80 -3.50 12.09 -4.92
CA PHE A 80 -2.81 10.81 -5.07
C PHE A 80 -3.32 9.99 -6.28
N PRO A 81 -2.44 9.34 -7.07
CA PRO A 81 -2.83 8.40 -8.13
C PRO A 81 -3.26 7.04 -7.56
N ILE A 82 -4.24 6.43 -8.22
CA ILE A 82 -4.48 4.99 -8.21
C ILE A 82 -3.37 4.29 -9.02
N PRO A 83 -2.86 3.12 -8.61
CA PRO A 83 -1.68 2.50 -9.19
C PRO A 83 -2.01 1.79 -10.51
N ASN A 84 -1.74 2.45 -11.64
CA ASN A 84 -1.06 1.81 -12.79
C ASN A 84 -0.71 2.76 -13.95
N ILE A 85 -0.79 4.07 -13.74
CA ILE A 85 -0.30 5.04 -14.72
C ILE A 85 0.56 6.01 -13.92
N SER A 86 1.85 6.11 -14.24
CA SER A 86 2.65 7.17 -13.63
C SER A 86 2.00 8.50 -14.01
N HIS A 87 1.73 9.37 -13.02
CA HIS A 87 1.20 10.72 -13.29
C HIS A 87 2.06 11.47 -14.32
N PHE A 88 3.34 11.12 -14.39
CA PHE A 88 4.30 11.54 -15.39
C PHE A 88 3.79 11.30 -16.83
N THR A 89 3.27 10.11 -17.15
CA THR A 89 2.80 9.77 -18.51
C THR A 89 1.55 10.54 -18.93
N LEU A 90 0.66 10.91 -18.00
CA LEU A 90 -0.52 11.73 -18.30
C LEU A 90 -0.13 13.16 -18.63
N ASP A 91 0.71 13.77 -17.80
CA ASP A 91 1.13 15.15 -18.00
C ASP A 91 2.07 15.30 -19.21
N GLU A 92 2.89 14.28 -19.52
CA GLU A 92 3.65 14.19 -20.78
C GLU A 92 2.73 14.16 -22.01
N LYS A 93 1.69 13.32 -21.99
CA LYS A 93 0.73 13.25 -23.12
C LYS A 93 -0.10 14.51 -23.26
N LEU A 94 -0.45 15.17 -22.16
CA LEU A 94 -1.15 16.45 -22.19
C LEU A 94 -0.30 17.57 -22.81
N ARG A 95 1.03 17.52 -22.66
CA ARG A 95 1.94 18.50 -23.29
C ARG A 95 1.94 18.44 -24.82
N LEU A 96 1.49 17.33 -25.42
CA LEU A 96 1.31 17.20 -26.87
C LEU A 96 0.17 18.07 -27.43
N PHE A 97 -0.71 18.60 -26.56
CA PHE A 97 -1.87 19.40 -26.94
C PHE A 97 -1.72 20.87 -26.50
N PRO A 98 -2.41 21.82 -27.18
CA PRO A 98 -2.48 23.22 -26.78
C PRO A 98 -2.97 23.40 -25.35
N ALA A 99 -2.48 24.44 -24.66
CA ALA A 99 -2.72 24.64 -23.23
C ALA A 99 -4.21 24.77 -22.90
N GLU A 100 -4.97 25.43 -23.77
CA GLU A 100 -6.40 25.68 -23.63
C GLU A 100 -7.21 24.38 -23.69
N SER A 101 -6.74 23.38 -24.43
CA SER A 101 -7.41 22.10 -24.61
C SER A 101 -7.09 21.07 -23.52
N ARG A 102 -6.01 21.25 -22.76
CA ARG A 102 -5.51 20.24 -21.78
C ARG A 102 -6.51 19.91 -20.69
N THR A 103 -7.20 20.92 -20.14
CA THR A 103 -8.21 20.71 -19.09
C THR A 103 -9.37 19.86 -19.58
N LEU A 104 -9.82 20.11 -20.83
CA LEU A 104 -10.92 19.40 -21.46
C LEU A 104 -10.52 17.96 -21.86
N LEU A 105 -9.29 17.77 -22.34
CA LEU A 105 -8.80 16.47 -22.83
C LEU A 105 -8.28 15.55 -21.71
N ARG A 106 -8.02 16.08 -20.51
CA ARG A 106 -7.49 15.32 -19.36
C ARG A 106 -8.31 14.08 -19.01
N PRO A 107 -9.66 14.12 -18.92
CA PRO A 107 -10.46 12.94 -18.62
C PRO A 107 -10.36 11.88 -19.72
N ALA A 108 -10.39 12.28 -20.99
CA ALA A 108 -10.31 11.36 -22.13
C ALA A 108 -8.93 10.68 -22.23
N LEU A 109 -7.85 11.43 -22.04
CA LEU A 109 -6.49 10.89 -22.02
C LEU A 109 -6.26 9.97 -20.84
N LEU A 110 -6.82 10.30 -19.67
CA LEU A 110 -6.79 9.42 -18.50
C LEU A 110 -7.51 8.09 -18.80
N SER A 111 -8.71 8.14 -19.38
CA SER A 111 -9.46 6.93 -19.78
C SER A 111 -8.70 6.08 -20.81
N ILE A 112 -8.05 6.70 -21.80
CA ILE A 112 -7.23 5.97 -22.78
C ILE A 112 -6.05 5.27 -22.10
N LEU A 113 -5.37 5.95 -21.17
CA LEU A 113 -4.25 5.38 -20.43
C LEU A 113 -4.72 4.24 -19.49
N GLN A 114 -5.90 4.37 -18.89
CA GLN A 114 -6.52 3.34 -18.06
C GLN A 114 -6.91 2.12 -18.89
N SER A 115 -7.50 2.31 -20.06
CA SER A 115 -7.83 1.21 -20.98
C SER A 115 -6.59 0.50 -21.53
N LYS A 116 -5.46 1.20 -21.65
CA LYS A 116 -4.17 0.61 -22.03
C LYS A 116 -3.49 -0.17 -20.90
N ALA A 117 -3.84 0.11 -19.64
CA ALA A 117 -3.30 -0.58 -18.46
C ALA A 117 -3.89 -1.99 -18.26
N GLY A 118 -4.77 -2.44 -19.15
CA GLY A 118 -5.37 -3.78 -19.11
C GLY A 118 -6.58 -3.88 -18.18
N ALA A 119 -7.23 -5.04 -18.19
CA ALA A 119 -8.32 -5.33 -17.25
C ALA A 119 -7.81 -5.21 -15.81
N THR A 120 -8.61 -4.56 -14.95
CA THR A 120 -8.36 -4.54 -13.51
C THR A 120 -8.19 -5.97 -12.99
N ASP A 121 -7.05 -6.24 -12.35
CA ASP A 121 -6.80 -7.49 -11.65
C ASP A 121 -7.95 -7.80 -10.68
N ASP A 122 -8.21 -9.10 -10.46
CA ASP A 122 -9.20 -9.60 -9.48
C ASP A 122 -9.18 -8.74 -8.20
N PRO A 123 -10.32 -8.14 -7.79
CA PRO A 123 -10.40 -7.28 -6.61
C PRO A 123 -9.75 -7.87 -5.35
N ARG A 124 -9.78 -9.20 -5.21
CA ARG A 124 -9.15 -9.93 -4.10
C ARG A 124 -7.62 -9.86 -4.15
N LYS A 125 -7.03 -9.93 -5.34
CA LYS A 125 -5.58 -9.77 -5.55
C LYS A 125 -5.14 -8.34 -5.26
N SER A 126 -5.93 -7.36 -5.71
CA SER A 126 -5.69 -5.94 -5.45
C SER A 126 -5.74 -5.58 -3.96
N GLY A 127 -6.73 -6.13 -3.22
CA GLY A 127 -6.81 -5.98 -1.77
C GLY A 127 -5.60 -6.59 -1.05
N THR A 128 -5.21 -7.81 -1.45
CA THR A 128 -4.04 -8.49 -0.88
C THR A 128 -2.73 -7.72 -1.13
N LEU A 129 -2.55 -7.19 -2.33
CA LEU A 129 -1.39 -6.37 -2.69
C LEU A 129 -1.31 -5.12 -1.82
N ARG A 130 -2.44 -4.41 -1.64
CA ARG A 130 -2.54 -3.22 -0.78
C ARG A 130 -2.18 -3.56 0.68
N SER A 131 -2.78 -4.60 1.25
CA SER A 131 -2.53 -4.95 2.66
C SER A 131 -1.07 -5.32 2.90
N ARG A 132 -0.41 -6.00 1.95
CA ARG A 132 1.02 -6.33 2.06
C ARG A 132 1.93 -5.11 1.98
N ARG A 133 1.57 -4.11 1.16
CA ARG A 133 2.28 -2.82 1.09
C ARG A 133 2.14 -2.03 2.40
N LEU A 134 0.92 -1.92 2.92
CA LEU A 134 0.67 -1.26 4.21
C LEU A 134 1.41 -1.96 5.36
N HIS A 135 1.43 -3.30 5.36
CA HIS A 135 2.16 -4.07 6.35
C HIS A 135 3.68 -3.77 6.33
N PHE A 136 4.27 -3.59 5.15
CA PHE A 136 5.67 -3.18 5.04
C PHE A 136 5.92 -1.79 5.63
N LEU A 137 5.05 -0.81 5.34
CA LEU A 137 5.16 0.52 5.93
C LEU A 137 5.01 0.49 7.46
N LYS A 138 4.08 -0.33 7.97
CA LYS A 138 3.92 -0.56 9.41
C LYS A 138 5.17 -1.17 10.03
N PHE A 139 5.80 -2.13 9.36
CA PHE A 139 7.08 -2.69 9.78
C PHE A 139 8.17 -1.60 9.88
N CYS A 140 8.32 -0.75 8.86
CA CYS A 140 9.28 0.35 8.92
C CYS A 140 9.00 1.30 10.09
N TYR A 141 7.73 1.63 10.32
CA TYR A 141 7.28 2.46 11.44
C TYR A 141 7.65 1.86 12.80
N ASP A 142 7.43 0.54 12.96
CA ASP A 142 7.69 -0.20 14.20
C ASP A 142 9.18 -0.37 14.48
N MET A 143 9.97 -0.56 13.42
CA MET A 143 11.43 -0.64 13.50
C MET A 143 12.09 0.74 13.61
N LYS A 144 11.29 1.82 13.70
CA LYS A 144 11.76 3.21 13.77
C LYS A 144 12.60 3.64 12.56
N LEU A 145 12.37 3.04 11.40
CA LEU A 145 12.97 3.41 10.11
C LEU A 145 12.15 4.56 9.48
N ARG A 146 12.14 5.72 10.15
CA ARG A 146 11.20 6.84 9.86
C ARG A 146 11.83 8.02 9.13
N ASP A 147 13.13 7.98 8.93
CA ASP A 147 13.87 9.03 8.24
C ASP A 147 13.52 9.09 6.76
N ASP A 148 13.18 7.95 6.14
CA ASP A 148 12.63 7.91 4.79
C ASP A 148 11.83 6.62 4.51
N TYR A 149 10.50 6.71 4.57
CA TYR A 149 9.60 5.59 4.29
C TYR A 149 9.57 5.17 2.81
N LEU A 150 9.88 6.10 1.89
CA LEU A 150 9.85 5.86 0.45
C LEU A 150 11.23 5.42 -0.07
N MET A 151 12.25 5.54 0.77
CA MET A 151 13.63 5.15 0.49
C MET A 151 14.20 5.84 -0.76
N ASN A 152 13.80 7.09 -0.99
CA ASN A 152 14.12 7.91 -2.17
C ASN A 152 14.97 9.15 -1.85
N GLY A 153 15.41 9.32 -0.60
CA GLY A 153 16.27 10.41 -0.18
C GLY A 153 17.62 10.39 -0.89
N PRO A 154 18.27 11.55 -1.07
CA PRO A 154 19.57 11.65 -1.74
C PRO A 154 20.66 10.81 -1.06
N ASP A 155 20.55 10.63 0.27
CA ASP A 155 21.48 9.83 1.07
C ASP A 155 21.06 8.36 1.21
N PHE A 156 19.93 7.96 0.61
CA PHE A 156 19.41 6.60 0.74
C PHE A 156 20.09 5.65 -0.26
N LEU A 157 21.19 5.06 0.18
CA LEU A 157 21.94 4.06 -0.57
C LEU A 157 21.09 2.82 -0.88
N HIS A 158 21.32 2.23 -2.06
CA HIS A 158 20.60 1.03 -2.48
C HIS A 158 20.81 -0.14 -1.51
N GLU A 159 22.00 -0.27 -0.97
CA GLU A 159 22.36 -1.27 0.05
C GLU A 159 21.45 -1.19 1.27
N ARG A 160 21.10 0.02 1.72
CA ARG A 160 20.17 0.20 2.83
C ARG A 160 18.75 -0.28 2.49
N ARG A 161 18.32 -0.13 1.23
CA ARG A 161 17.01 -0.66 0.77
C ARG A 161 17.02 -2.18 0.84
N VAL A 162 18.08 -2.80 0.33
CA VAL A 162 18.28 -4.25 0.38
C VAL A 162 18.30 -4.75 1.82
N ALA A 163 19.08 -4.11 2.69
CA ALA A 163 19.16 -4.45 4.12
C ALA A 163 17.79 -4.34 4.82
N THR A 164 17.00 -3.31 4.50
CA THR A 164 15.65 -3.16 5.05
C THR A 164 14.73 -4.29 4.58
N PHE A 165 14.83 -4.70 3.31
CA PHE A 165 14.08 -5.84 2.78
C PHE A 165 14.53 -7.17 3.39
N ALA A 166 15.82 -7.34 3.68
CA ALA A 166 16.33 -8.50 4.41
C ALA A 166 15.74 -8.58 5.84
N LEU A 167 15.76 -7.47 6.59
CA LEU A 167 15.15 -7.39 7.92
C LEU A 167 13.64 -7.66 7.87
N TYR A 168 12.95 -7.13 6.86
CA TYR A 168 11.53 -7.41 6.66
C TYR A 168 11.28 -8.89 6.35
N THR A 169 12.16 -9.54 5.59
CA THR A 169 12.10 -10.99 5.32
C THR A 169 12.18 -11.80 6.61
N VAL A 170 13.10 -11.44 7.52
CA VAL A 170 13.22 -12.06 8.85
C VAL A 170 11.97 -11.83 9.70
N ALA A 171 11.41 -10.63 9.68
CA ALA A 171 10.16 -10.34 10.39
C ALA A 171 9.01 -11.23 9.90
N LEU A 172 8.88 -11.43 8.58
CA LEU A 172 7.87 -12.30 8.00
C LEU A 172 8.10 -13.78 8.36
N ALA A 173 9.35 -14.23 8.30
CA ALA A 173 9.74 -15.61 8.66
C ALA A 173 9.45 -15.93 10.14
N THR A 174 9.51 -14.93 11.02
CA THR A 174 9.23 -15.05 12.46
C THR A 174 7.75 -14.87 12.81
N GLY A 175 6.86 -14.81 11.81
CA GLY A 175 5.42 -14.73 12.02
C GLY A 175 4.87 -13.32 12.19
N ARG A 176 5.69 -12.26 12.03
CA ARG A 176 5.21 -10.87 11.96
C ARG A 176 4.60 -10.61 10.60
N THR A 177 3.42 -11.19 10.40
CA THR A 177 2.61 -11.09 9.20
C THR A 177 1.30 -10.38 9.52
N ILE A 178 0.51 -10.04 8.49
CA ILE A 178 -0.81 -9.41 8.66
C ILE A 178 -1.70 -10.19 9.62
N LYS A 179 -1.59 -11.53 9.62
CA LYS A 179 -2.37 -12.43 10.49
C LYS A 179 -1.61 -12.87 11.75
N GLY A 180 -0.38 -12.38 11.96
CA GLY A 180 0.44 -12.75 13.12
C GLY A 180 0.83 -14.23 13.17
N GLN A 181 0.88 -14.90 12.01
CA GLN A 181 1.15 -16.34 11.91
C GLN A 181 2.37 -16.62 11.03
N TYR A 182 2.98 -17.80 11.22
CA TYR A 182 3.96 -18.34 10.30
C TYR A 182 3.36 -18.54 8.90
N ILE A 183 4.13 -18.22 7.88
CA ILE A 183 3.69 -18.30 6.48
C ILE A 183 4.73 -19.01 5.63
N LYS A 184 4.26 -19.56 4.51
CA LYS A 184 5.14 -20.26 3.58
C LYS A 184 6.14 -19.31 2.91
N SER A 185 7.30 -19.84 2.54
CA SER A 185 8.35 -19.17 1.75
C SER A 185 7.79 -18.50 0.49
N ALA A 186 6.91 -19.20 -0.23
CA ALA A 186 6.21 -18.67 -1.40
C ALA A 186 5.36 -17.44 -1.09
N THR A 187 4.76 -17.38 0.11
CA THR A 187 3.97 -16.23 0.56
C THR A 187 4.88 -15.07 0.97
N ILE A 188 6.01 -15.34 1.64
CA ILE A 188 7.04 -14.34 1.95
C ILE A 188 7.50 -13.64 0.66
N LYS A 189 7.81 -14.40 -0.40
CA LYS A 189 8.18 -13.85 -1.72
C LYS A 189 7.12 -12.89 -2.27
N GLN A 190 5.83 -13.18 -2.08
CA GLN A 190 4.75 -12.30 -2.51
C GLN A 190 4.62 -11.02 -1.66
N TYR A 191 4.91 -11.08 -0.35
CA TYR A 191 4.99 -9.88 0.50
C TYR A 191 6.14 -8.97 0.05
N LEU A 192 7.31 -9.56 -0.20
CA LEU A 192 8.47 -8.82 -0.69
C LEU A 192 8.19 -8.21 -2.06
N HIS A 193 7.57 -8.93 -2.98
CA HIS A 193 7.17 -8.38 -4.27
C HIS A 193 6.18 -7.22 -4.14
N ALA A 194 5.18 -7.33 -3.25
CA ALA A 194 4.21 -6.27 -3.01
C ALA A 194 4.89 -4.99 -2.49
N ALA A 195 5.80 -5.11 -1.53
CA ALA A 195 6.57 -4.00 -1.00
C ALA A 195 7.55 -3.42 -2.03
N ALA A 196 8.29 -4.28 -2.74
CA ALA A 196 9.25 -3.87 -3.77
C ALA A 196 8.57 -3.12 -4.90
N SER A 197 7.44 -3.62 -5.42
CA SER A 197 6.68 -2.95 -6.46
C SER A 197 6.19 -1.56 -6.05
N PHE A 198 5.97 -1.31 -4.76
CA PHE A 198 5.67 0.03 -4.25
C PHE A 198 6.91 0.91 -4.20
N ILE A 199 8.02 0.41 -3.64
CA ILE A 199 9.29 1.15 -3.54
C ILE A 199 9.90 1.47 -4.91
N CYS A 200 9.75 0.57 -5.90
CA CYS A 200 10.17 0.81 -7.28
C CYS A 200 9.49 2.04 -7.91
N LEU A 201 8.27 2.40 -7.49
CA LEU A 201 7.58 3.58 -8.02
C LEU A 201 8.31 4.89 -7.70
N PHE A 202 9.09 4.91 -6.63
CA PHE A 202 9.81 6.10 -6.17
C PHE A 202 11.28 6.05 -6.56
N THR A 203 11.89 4.86 -6.46
CA THR A 203 13.34 4.70 -6.56
C THR A 203 13.81 4.20 -7.93
N GLY A 204 12.89 3.66 -8.75
CA GLY A 204 13.22 3.02 -10.02
C GLY A 204 14.06 1.74 -9.92
N ARG A 205 14.33 1.24 -8.70
CA ARG A 205 15.15 0.04 -8.45
C ARG A 205 14.43 -0.94 -7.54
N ASP A 206 14.57 -2.23 -7.85
CA ASP A 206 14.00 -3.29 -7.04
C ASP A 206 14.90 -3.64 -5.85
N PRO A 207 14.47 -3.38 -4.61
CA PRO A 207 15.28 -3.58 -3.42
C PRO A 207 15.43 -5.05 -3.02
N ARG A 208 14.82 -5.99 -3.76
CA ARG A 208 15.02 -7.43 -3.55
C ARG A 208 16.34 -7.93 -4.13
N TYR A 209 16.99 -7.12 -4.97
CA TYR A 209 18.19 -7.48 -5.72
C TYR A 209 19.32 -6.49 -5.41
N ASN A 210 20.58 -6.92 -5.48
CA ASN A 210 21.72 -6.02 -5.29
C ASN A 210 21.98 -5.19 -6.54
N ASN A 211 21.79 -5.80 -7.71
CA ASN A 211 21.93 -5.17 -9.02
C ASN A 211 20.68 -5.43 -9.88
N PRO A 212 20.34 -4.51 -10.81
CA PRO A 212 19.20 -4.68 -11.70
C PRO A 212 19.28 -5.90 -12.63
N SER A 213 20.49 -6.39 -12.91
CA SER A 213 20.74 -7.56 -13.76
C SER A 213 20.70 -8.88 -13.00
N ASP A 214 20.57 -8.86 -11.67
CA ASP A 214 20.60 -10.07 -10.87
C ASP A 214 19.33 -10.89 -11.12
N THR A 215 19.52 -12.19 -11.39
CA THR A 215 18.41 -13.13 -11.55
C THR A 215 17.93 -13.70 -10.21
N LYS A 216 18.72 -13.53 -9.14
CA LYS A 216 18.45 -14.03 -7.80
C LYS A 216 18.37 -12.85 -6.82
N MET A 217 17.47 -12.97 -5.84
CA MET A 217 17.39 -11.99 -4.75
C MET A 217 18.73 -11.87 -4.01
N SER A 218 18.92 -10.76 -3.30
CA SER A 218 20.15 -10.53 -2.55
C SER A 218 20.48 -11.72 -1.62
N PRO A 219 21.77 -12.00 -1.38
CA PRO A 219 22.18 -13.13 -0.54
C PRO A 219 21.50 -13.15 0.84
N ASP A 220 21.31 -11.98 1.47
CA ASP A 220 20.68 -11.87 2.79
C ASP A 220 19.19 -12.24 2.78
N ILE A 221 18.46 -11.79 1.76
CA ILE A 221 17.05 -12.15 1.56
C ILE A 221 16.96 -13.65 1.23
N HIS A 222 17.84 -14.13 0.34
CA HIS A 222 17.84 -15.51 -0.11
C HIS A 222 18.14 -16.48 1.03
N ALA A 223 19.12 -16.18 1.89
CA ALA A 223 19.48 -17.03 3.03
C ALA A 223 18.30 -17.24 3.97
N THR A 224 17.56 -16.17 4.28
CA THR A 224 16.37 -16.25 5.15
C THR A 224 15.26 -17.08 4.51
N ILE A 225 15.00 -16.88 3.22
CA ILE A 225 13.99 -17.65 2.48
C ILE A 225 14.38 -19.13 2.40
N ALA A 226 15.64 -19.43 2.11
CA ALA A 226 16.16 -20.79 2.03
C ALA A 226 16.03 -21.51 3.37
N GLU A 227 16.21 -20.82 4.49
CA GLU A 227 16.00 -21.39 5.82
C GLU A 227 14.53 -21.72 6.08
N VAL A 228 13.60 -20.84 5.70
CA VAL A 228 12.16 -21.14 5.76
C VAL A 228 11.82 -22.34 4.87
N GLU A 229 12.35 -22.40 3.64
CA GLU A 229 12.16 -23.54 2.72
C GLU A 229 12.74 -24.84 3.30
N ARG A 230 13.90 -24.78 3.96
CA ARG A 230 14.50 -25.93 4.65
C ARG A 230 13.57 -26.44 5.76
N HIS A 231 13.07 -25.53 6.60
CA HIS A 231 12.07 -25.86 7.63
C HIS A 231 10.76 -26.37 7.04
N GLU A 232 10.38 -25.91 5.84
CA GLU A 232 9.18 -26.37 5.14
C GLU A 232 9.24 -27.84 4.73
N ASN A 233 10.44 -28.34 4.44
CA ASN A 233 10.66 -29.70 3.95
C ASN A 233 10.96 -30.72 5.06
N VAL A 234 10.99 -30.31 6.34
CA VAL A 234 11.14 -31.24 7.47
C VAL A 234 9.88 -32.10 7.61
N PRO A 235 9.97 -33.45 7.53
CA PRO A 235 8.84 -34.34 7.74
C PRO A 235 8.40 -34.36 9.22
N ASN A 236 7.10 -34.57 9.47
CA ASN A 236 6.51 -34.67 10.82
C ASN A 236 6.73 -33.43 11.72
N LYS A 237 6.39 -32.24 11.23
CA LYS A 237 6.48 -31.02 12.03
C LYS A 237 5.48 -31.04 13.18
N LEU A 238 5.98 -30.85 14.39
CA LEU A 238 5.16 -30.37 15.49
C LEU A 238 4.93 -28.87 15.22
N GLU A 239 3.68 -28.47 14.98
CA GLU A 239 3.30 -27.06 14.97
C GLU A 239 3.82 -26.41 16.27
N PRO A 240 4.46 -25.23 16.22
CA PRO A 240 4.88 -24.54 17.45
C PRO A 240 3.63 -24.31 18.31
N TYR A 241 3.62 -24.96 19.48
CA TYR A 241 2.53 -25.06 20.45
C TYR A 241 1.38 -24.06 20.23
N THR A 242 0.25 -24.53 19.72
CA THR A 242 -1.02 -23.84 19.95
C THR A 242 -1.25 -23.88 21.45
N VAL A 243 -1.07 -22.75 22.14
CA VAL A 243 -1.51 -22.64 23.53
C VAL A 243 -3.03 -22.75 23.49
N GLY A 244 -3.56 -23.92 23.84
CA GLY A 244 -4.98 -24.13 23.95
C GLY A 244 -5.52 -23.25 25.08
N ILE A 245 -6.30 -22.22 24.69
CA ILE A 245 -7.23 -21.52 25.57
C ILE A 245 -8.52 -21.32 24.77
#